data_AF-A0A3P1YCV2-F1
#
_entry.id   AF-A0A3P1YCV2-F1
#
_cell.length_a   1.000
_cell.length_b   1.000
_cell.length_c   1.000
_cell.angle_alpha   90.00
_cell.angle_beta   90.00
_cell.angle_gamma   90.00
#
_symmetry.space_group_name_H-M   'P 1'
#
loop_
_entity.id
_entity.type
_entity.pdbx_description
1 polymer ?
#
loop_
_entity_poly.entity_id
_entity_poly.type
_entity_poly.pdbx_seq_one_letter_code
_entity_poly.pdbx_strand_id
1 'polypeptide(L)'
;MSKTRHTIKAYLYDNLLTPDPNDFTARVSSERSLSVADICHSAATRGGADIGEAAMSHAVELFLKEMAYRLCDGFAVNTGYFTAMPMIRGVFLNPNETFDPQRHTL
;
A
#
# COMPACT_ATOMS: atom_id res chain seq x y z
N MET A 1 33.56 3.80 -6.95
CA MET A 1 32.31 3.47 -7.67
C MET A 1 31.32 2.89 -6.67
N SER A 2 30.18 3.54 -6.43
CA SER A 2 29.13 3.02 -5.54
C SER A 2 28.58 1.71 -6.11
N LYS A 3 28.58 0.63 -5.33
CA LYS A 3 28.06 -0.67 -5.76
C LYS A 3 26.54 -0.69 -5.57
N THR A 4 25.84 0.00 -6.46
CA THR A 4 24.37 0.02 -6.50
C THR A 4 23.86 -1.41 -6.67
N ARG A 5 23.06 -1.89 -5.70
CA ARG A 5 22.49 -3.26 -5.70
C ARG A 5 21.09 -3.35 -6.29
N HIS A 6 20.36 -2.23 -6.32
CA HIS A 6 18.98 -2.16 -6.78
C HIS A 6 18.74 -0.88 -7.58
N THR A 7 17.95 -0.98 -8.64
CA THR A 7 17.57 0.15 -9.51
C THR A 7 16.06 0.13 -9.76
N ILE A 8 15.48 1.30 -10.04
CA ILE A 8 14.06 1.47 -10.38
C ILE A 8 13.99 2.14 -11.74
N LYS A 9 13.20 1.58 -12.67
CA LYS A 9 12.97 2.17 -14.00
C LYS A 9 11.92 3.27 -13.90
N ALA A 10 12.15 4.38 -14.58
CA ALA A 10 11.19 5.47 -14.70
C ALA A 10 11.24 6.10 -16.10
N TYR A 11 10.10 6.63 -16.54
CA TYR A 11 9.97 7.40 -17.78
C TYR A 11 9.51 8.82 -17.46
N LEU A 12 9.93 9.76 -18.30
CA LEU A 12 9.53 11.16 -18.20
C LEU A 12 8.30 11.42 -19.07
N TYR A 13 7.36 12.20 -18.55
CA TYR A 13 6.13 12.62 -19.21
C TYR A 13 5.92 14.11 -18.97
N ASP A 14 5.28 14.81 -19.89
CA ASP A 14 4.95 16.24 -19.73
C ASP A 14 4.19 16.49 -18.42
N ASN A 15 4.58 17.54 -17.70
CA ASN A 15 3.93 17.93 -16.44
C ASN A 15 2.75 18.86 -16.69
N LEU A 16 1.53 18.35 -16.54
CA LEU A 16 0.30 19.15 -16.70
C LEU A 16 -0.08 19.97 -15.45
N LEU A 17 0.69 19.86 -14.36
CA LEU A 17 0.44 20.60 -13.11
C LEU A 17 1.18 21.93 -13.06
N THR A 18 2.11 22.18 -13.99
CA THR A 18 2.89 23.41 -14.07
C THR A 18 2.72 24.08 -15.44
N PRO A 19 2.91 25.41 -15.52
CA PRO A 19 2.70 26.15 -16.77
C PRO A 19 3.89 26.07 -17.75
N ASP A 20 5.08 25.63 -17.32
CA ASP A 20 6.27 25.55 -18.18
C ASP A 20 6.21 24.27 -19.06
N PRO A 21 6.22 24.39 -20.40
CA PRO A 21 6.16 23.23 -21.29
C PRO A 21 7.42 22.36 -21.28
N ASN A 22 8.51 22.79 -20.62
CA ASN A 22 9.73 21.99 -20.46
C ASN A 22 9.77 21.23 -19.13
N ASP A 23 8.71 21.32 -18.31
CA ASP A 23 8.61 20.54 -17.08
C ASP A 23 8.13 19.12 -17.37
N PHE A 24 8.83 18.15 -16.78
CA PHE A 24 8.50 16.74 -16.86
C PHE A 24 8.25 16.14 -15.47
N THR A 25 7.31 15.21 -15.39
CA THR A 25 7.11 14.33 -14.23
C THR A 25 7.67 12.94 -14.55
N ALA A 26 8.45 12.39 -13.62
CA ALA A 26 8.88 11.00 -13.69
C ALA A 26 7.77 10.06 -13.18
N ARG A 27 7.48 9.01 -13.94
CA ARG A 27 6.59 7.92 -13.50
C ARG A 27 7.36 6.61 -13.49
N VAL A 28 7.26 5.88 -12.38
CA VAL A 28 7.91 4.58 -12.22
C VAL A 28 7.26 3.55 -13.13
N SER A 29 8.08 2.83 -13.90
CA SER A 29 7.67 1.64 -14.64
C SER A 29 7.77 0.44 -13.70
N SER A 30 6.65 0.07 -13.09
CA SER A 30 6.61 -1.09 -12.20
C SER A 30 6.89 -2.37 -12.98
N GLU A 31 7.83 -3.19 -12.53
CA GLU A 31 8.17 -4.46 -13.21
C GLU A 31 7.02 -5.47 -13.12
N ARG A 32 6.45 -5.64 -11.91
CA ARG A 32 5.25 -6.45 -11.64
C ARG A 32 4.67 -6.14 -10.26
N SER A 33 3.40 -6.47 -10.06
CA SER A 33 2.79 -6.54 -8.72
C SER A 33 3.14 -7.87 -8.04
N LEU A 34 3.43 -7.84 -6.75
CA LEU A 34 3.72 -9.02 -5.94
C LEU A 34 2.57 -9.27 -4.96
N SER A 35 2.13 -10.52 -4.88
CA SER A 35 1.17 -10.98 -3.87
C SER A 35 1.86 -11.32 -2.55
N VAL A 36 1.08 -11.53 -1.48
CA VAL A 36 1.61 -12.09 -0.22
C VAL A 36 2.33 -13.41 -0.48
N ALA A 37 1.77 -14.28 -1.33
CA ALA A 37 2.39 -15.55 -1.69
C ALA A 37 3.74 -15.37 -2.39
N ASP A 38 3.87 -14.43 -3.34
CA ASP A 38 5.15 -14.12 -4.00
C ASP A 38 6.23 -13.70 -2.98
N ILE A 39 5.85 -12.88 -1.99
CA ILE A 39 6.75 -12.42 -0.94
C ILE A 39 7.15 -13.58 -0.02
N CYS A 40 6.19 -14.40 0.41
CA CYS A 40 6.47 -15.55 1.28
C CYS A 40 7.37 -16.59 0.58
N HIS A 41 7.11 -16.85 -0.70
CA HIS A 41 7.95 -17.69 -1.54
C HIS A 41 9.38 -17.15 -1.63
N SER A 42 9.52 -15.85 -1.92
CA SER A 42 10.83 -15.19 -1.99
C SER A 42 11.59 -15.24 -0.66
N ALA A 43 10.90 -15.08 0.47
CA ALA A 43 11.51 -15.13 1.79
C ALA A 43 12.04 -16.54 2.12
N ALA A 44 11.21 -17.58 1.88
CA ALA A 44 11.58 -18.97 2.11
C ALA A 44 12.76 -19.40 1.21
N THR A 45 12.68 -19.10 -0.10
CA THR A 45 13.71 -19.51 -1.07
C THR A 45 15.06 -18.81 -0.86
N ARG A 46 15.05 -17.57 -0.35
CA ARG A 46 16.28 -16.82 -0.05
C ARG A 46 16.95 -17.26 1.27
N GLY A 47 16.30 -18.12 2.06
CA GLY A 47 16.75 -18.48 3.41
C GLY A 47 16.55 -17.35 4.42
N GLY A 48 15.60 -16.45 4.17
CA GLY A 48 15.24 -15.36 5.09
C GLY A 48 14.16 -15.73 6.09
N ALA A 49 13.72 -16.98 6.11
CA ALA A 49 12.65 -17.50 6.93
C ALA A 49 13.04 -18.83 7.58
N ASP A 50 12.76 -18.98 8.87
CA ASP A 50 12.95 -20.23 9.61
C ASP A 50 11.78 -21.22 9.44
N ILE A 51 10.72 -20.80 8.74
CA ILE A 51 9.51 -21.57 8.47
C ILE A 51 9.27 -21.70 6.97
N GLY A 52 8.54 -22.75 6.58
CA GLY A 52 8.14 -22.97 5.20
C GLY A 52 7.16 -21.92 4.68
N GLU A 53 7.14 -21.73 3.36
CA GLU A 53 6.27 -20.77 2.65
C GLU A 53 4.80 -20.88 3.07
N ALA A 54 4.24 -22.09 3.12
CA ALA A 54 2.84 -22.30 3.49
C ALA A 54 2.51 -21.82 4.91
N ALA A 55 3.41 -22.09 5.87
CA ALA A 55 3.23 -21.65 7.25
C ALA A 55 3.33 -20.11 7.37
N MET A 56 4.26 -19.50 6.62
CA MET A 56 4.40 -18.06 6.58
C MET A 56 3.18 -17.37 5.99
N SER A 57 2.70 -17.82 4.81
CA SER A 57 1.50 -17.28 4.17
C SER A 57 0.29 -17.36 5.11
N HIS A 58 0.10 -18.50 5.77
CA HIS A 58 -0.99 -18.67 6.72
C HIS A 58 -0.91 -17.69 7.91
N ALA A 59 0.28 -17.51 8.48
CA ALA A 59 0.48 -16.55 9.57
C ALA A 59 0.18 -15.10 9.14
N VAL A 60 0.61 -14.71 7.93
CA VAL A 60 0.32 -13.39 7.37
C VAL A 60 -1.18 -13.20 7.14
N GLU A 61 -1.88 -14.20 6.61
CA GLU A 61 -3.33 -14.14 6.42
C GLU A 61 -4.08 -13.94 7.74
N LEU A 62 -3.72 -14.68 8.79
CA LEU A 62 -4.31 -14.51 10.13
C LEU A 62 -4.05 -13.10 10.68
N PHE A 63 -2.82 -12.61 10.53
CA PHE A 63 -2.46 -11.25 10.94
C PHE A 63 -3.27 -10.18 10.20
N LEU A 64 -3.37 -10.28 8.87
CA LEU A 64 -4.14 -9.35 8.05
C LEU A 64 -5.64 -9.40 8.36
N LYS A 65 -6.17 -10.58 8.67
CA LYS A 65 -7.57 -10.75 9.09
C LYS A 65 -7.85 -10.05 10.42
N GLU A 66 -6.96 -10.20 11.41
CA GLU A 66 -7.11 -9.50 12.69
C GLU A 66 -6.99 -7.99 12.51
N MET A 67 -6.04 -7.54 11.68
CA MET A 67 -5.91 -6.13 11.33
C MET A 67 -7.20 -5.57 10.70
N ALA A 68 -7.87 -6.33 9.83
CA ALA A 68 -9.16 -5.94 9.26
C ALA A 68 -10.24 -5.76 10.34
N TYR A 69 -10.33 -6.67 11.32
CA TYR A 69 -11.26 -6.50 12.45
C TYR A 69 -10.95 -5.23 13.25
N ARG A 70 -9.68 -4.97 13.55
CA ARG A 70 -9.28 -3.75 14.27
C ARG A 70 -9.65 -2.46 13.50
N LEU A 71 -9.50 -2.47 12.17
CA LEU A 71 -9.91 -1.34 11.33
C LEU A 71 -11.43 -1.13 11.34
N CYS A 72 -12.21 -2.21 11.30
CA CYS A 72 -13.68 -2.15 11.42
C CYS A 72 -14.13 -1.60 12.79
N ASP A 73 -13.35 -1.86 13.85
CA ASP A 73 -13.58 -1.32 15.19
C ASP A 73 -13.12 0.15 15.33
N GLY A 74 -12.61 0.78 14.27
CA GLY A 74 -12.19 2.18 14.26
C GLY A 74 -10.75 2.45 14.69
N PHE A 75 -9.94 1.40 14.92
CA PHE A 75 -8.54 1.58 15.30
C PHE A 75 -7.67 1.94 14.10
N ALA A 76 -6.66 2.77 14.33
CA ALA A 76 -5.52 2.90 13.42
C ALA A 76 -4.47 1.82 13.77
N VAL A 77 -4.04 1.04 12.78
CA VAL A 77 -3.06 -0.04 12.96
C VAL A 77 -1.74 0.37 12.31
N ASN A 78 -0.70 0.53 13.14
CA ASN A 78 0.67 0.79 12.69
C ASN A 78 1.51 -0.48 12.78
N THR A 79 2.06 -0.92 11.65
CA THR A 79 2.90 -2.13 11.56
C THR A 79 4.39 -1.84 11.74
N GLY A 80 4.77 -0.58 11.94
CA GLY A 80 6.15 -0.10 11.90
C GLY A 80 6.64 0.26 10.49
N TYR A 81 5.98 -0.27 9.44
CA TYR A 81 6.29 0.03 8.04
C TYR A 81 5.25 0.93 7.38
N PHE A 82 3.98 0.76 7.75
CA PHE A 82 2.88 1.60 7.30
C PHE A 82 1.82 1.70 8.39
N THR A 83 0.96 2.71 8.28
CA THR A 83 -0.23 2.84 9.12
C THR A 83 -1.46 2.71 8.24
N ALA A 84 -2.36 1.80 8.62
CA ALA A 84 -3.68 1.68 8.04
C ALA A 84 -4.70 2.29 9.01
N MET A 85 -5.66 3.06 8.50
CA MET A 85 -6.74 3.64 9.29
C MET A 85 -8.00 3.77 8.43
N PRO A 86 -9.20 3.68 9.02
CA PRO A 86 -10.44 3.96 8.30
C PRO A 86 -10.49 5.44 7.90
N MET A 87 -11.00 5.72 6.71
CA MET A 87 -11.12 7.09 6.18
C MET A 87 -12.49 7.29 5.55
N ILE A 88 -13.22 8.29 6.03
CA ILE A 88 -14.47 8.71 5.38
C ILE A 88 -14.13 9.75 4.30
N ARG A 89 -14.59 9.52 3.07
CA ARG A 89 -14.50 10.44 1.94
C ARG A 89 -15.88 10.97 1.59
N GLY A 90 -15.92 12.14 0.94
CA GLY A 90 -17.15 12.85 0.57
C GLY A 90 -17.34 14.13 1.38
N VAL A 91 -18.21 15.02 0.89
CA VAL A 91 -18.41 16.36 1.46
C VAL A 91 -19.59 16.32 2.43
N PHE A 92 -19.39 16.79 3.66
CA PHE A 92 -20.47 17.10 4.61
C PHE A 92 -20.86 18.58 4.44
N LEU A 93 -22.15 18.88 4.31
CA LEU A 93 -22.68 20.23 4.10
C LEU A 93 -23.01 20.97 5.39
N ASN A 94 -23.14 20.27 6.52
CA ASN A 94 -23.38 20.90 7.81
C ASN A 94 -22.86 20.06 9.00
N PRO A 95 -22.65 20.66 10.20
CA PRO A 95 -22.04 19.98 11.35
C PRO A 95 -22.85 18.84 11.97
N ASN A 96 -24.16 18.77 11.70
CA ASN A 96 -25.06 17.76 12.27
C ASN A 96 -25.40 16.66 11.26
N GLU A 97 -24.79 16.68 10.08
CA GLU A 97 -25.01 15.69 9.04
C GLU A 97 -24.43 14.33 9.45
N THR A 98 -25.25 13.29 9.34
CA THR A 98 -24.83 11.90 9.54
C THR A 98 -24.28 11.31 8.26
N PHE A 99 -23.64 10.14 8.34
CA PHE A 99 -23.15 9.44 7.15
C PHE A 99 -24.29 9.16 6.15
N ASP A 100 -24.09 9.54 4.89
CA ASP A 100 -24.98 9.24 3.77
C ASP A 100 -24.26 8.31 2.79
N PRO A 101 -24.66 7.04 2.62
CA PRO A 101 -24.01 6.08 1.73
C PRO A 101 -24.08 6.45 0.24
N GLN A 102 -24.93 7.41 -0.16
CA GLN A 102 -24.96 7.90 -1.55
C GLN A 102 -23.89 8.97 -1.82
N ARG A 103 -23.35 9.60 -0.76
CA ARG A 103 -22.41 10.73 -0.85
C ARG A 103 -21.06 10.43 -0.22
N HIS A 104 -21.04 9.55 0.78
CA HIS A 104 -19.90 9.26 1.62
C HIS A 104 -19.45 7.81 1.41
N THR A 105 -18.14 7.60 1.43
CA THR A 105 -17.53 6.26 1.32
C THR A 105 -16.52 6.05 2.44
N LEU A 106 -16.41 4.80 2.89
CA LEU A 106 -15.42 4.30 3.86
C LEU A 106 -14.31 3.55 3.13
#